data_AF-A0A4Y2G5E4-F1
#
_entry.id   AF-A0A4Y2G5E4-F1
#
_cell.length_a   1.000
_cell.length_b   1.000
_cell.length_c   1.000
_cell.angle_alpha   90.00
_cell.angle_beta   90.00
_cell.angle_gamma   90.00
#
_symmetry.space_group_name_H-M   'P 1'
#
loop_
_entity.id
_entity.type
_entity.pdbx_description
1 polymer ?
#
loop_
_entity_poly.entity_id
_entity_poly.type
_entity_poly.pdbx_seq_one_letter_code
_entity_poly.pdbx_strand_id
1 'polypeptide(L)'
;MIGDEVYLVLWYKGDIATPIYSFDARRGHVGQARHSSSDLLSRRAYFNTIPRPAVLEISPVGPEDEGEYRCRVDFRKAQTRNYQIAVRVLGKLSYS
;
A
#
# COMPACT_ATOMS: atom_id res chain seq x y z
N MET A 1 14.06 23.08 4.90
CA MET A 1 12.60 22.83 4.80
C MET A 1 12.33 21.44 5.34
N ILE A 2 11.71 21.34 6.51
CA ILE A 2 11.27 20.06 7.07
C ILE A 2 10.20 19.52 6.11
N GLY A 3 10.42 18.33 5.55
CA GLY A 3 9.49 17.70 4.62
C GLY A 3 8.11 17.55 5.25
N ASP A 4 7.08 17.77 4.45
CA ASP A 4 5.70 17.66 4.92
C ASP A 4 5.36 16.23 5.39
N GLU A 5 4.49 16.12 6.40
CA GLU A 5 4.19 14.85 7.07
C GLU A 5 3.10 14.07 6.33
N VAL A 6 3.37 12.80 6.02
CA VAL A 6 2.37 11.86 5.51
C VAL A 6 1.42 11.49 6.65
N TYR A 7 0.12 11.64 6.43
CA TYR A 7 -0.88 11.27 7.44
C TYR A 7 -1.83 10.17 6.98
N LEU A 8 -1.94 9.90 5.67
CA LEU A 8 -2.82 8.85 5.14
C LEU A 8 -2.21 8.25 3.87
N VAL A 9 -2.14 6.93 3.82
CA VAL A 9 -1.79 6.17 2.60
C VAL A 9 -2.91 5.19 2.31
N LEU A 10 -3.41 5.20 1.08
CA LEU A 10 -4.46 4.30 0.61
C LEU A 10 -3.95 3.52 -0.59
N TRP A 11 -4.13 2.21 -0.56
CA TRP A 11 -3.84 1.33 -1.67
C TRP A 11 -5.13 0.77 -2.25
N TYR A 12 -5.20 0.72 -3.57
CA TYR A 12 -6.30 0.14 -4.36
C TYR A 12 -5.72 -0.88 -5.33
N LYS A 13 -6.57 -1.81 -5.79
CA LYS A 13 -6.22 -2.77 -6.85
C LYS A 13 -7.26 -2.72 -7.96
N GLY A 14 -6.79 -2.64 -9.21
CA GLY A 14 -7.60 -2.47 -10.41
C GLY A 14 -8.62 -1.34 -10.25
N ASP A 15 -9.87 -1.63 -10.60
CA ASP A 15 -10.99 -0.69 -10.58
C ASP A 15 -11.77 -0.71 -9.26
N ILE A 16 -11.26 -1.38 -8.22
CA ILE A 16 -11.91 -1.40 -6.91
C ILE A 16 -11.90 0.02 -6.32
N ALA A 17 -13.09 0.55 -6.07
CA ALA A 17 -13.28 1.91 -5.59
C ALA A 17 -12.91 2.09 -4.11
N THR A 18 -13.02 1.02 -3.31
CA THR A 18 -12.63 1.03 -1.90
C THR A 18 -11.15 0.64 -1.73
N PRO A 19 -10.40 1.27 -0.81
CA PRO A 19 -9.02 0.87 -0.55
C PRO A 19 -8.92 -0.60 -0.10
N ILE A 20 -7.98 -1.34 -0.66
CA ILE A 20 -7.64 -2.70 -0.23
C ILE A 20 -6.69 -2.71 0.97
N TYR A 21 -6.01 -1.60 1.23
CA TYR A 21 -5.21 -1.34 2.42
C TYR A 21 -5.20 0.15 2.77
N SER A 22 -5.17 0.47 4.07
CA SER A 22 -5.00 1.84 4.56
C SER A 22 -4.00 1.95 5.70
N PHE A 23 -3.19 3.00 5.67
CA PHE A 23 -2.35 3.47 6.77
C PHE A 23 -2.83 4.86 7.19
N ASP A 24 -3.42 4.99 8.38
CA ASP A 24 -4.10 6.21 8.83
C ASP A 24 -3.48 6.76 10.12
N ALA A 25 -2.66 7.81 9.97
CA ALA A 25 -2.03 8.56 11.04
C ALA A 25 -2.73 9.90 11.33
N ARG A 26 -3.98 10.11 10.85
CA ARG A 26 -4.69 11.39 11.04
C ARG A 26 -4.83 11.78 12.50
N ARG A 27 -5.00 10.79 13.39
CA ARG A 27 -5.23 10.96 14.84
C ARG A 27 -3.96 10.84 15.69
N GLY A 28 -2.78 11.10 15.13
CA GLY A 28 -1.52 11.03 15.87
C GLY A 28 -0.33 11.28 14.96
N HIS A 29 0.75 10.54 15.20
CA HIS A 29 1.93 10.49 14.34
C HIS A 29 2.02 9.12 13.64
N VAL A 30 2.92 9.02 12.66
CA VAL A 30 3.14 7.80 11.84
C VAL A 30 3.32 6.52 12.69
N GLY A 31 4.00 6.60 13.84
CA GLY A 31 4.19 5.46 14.74
C GLY A 31 2.92 4.94 15.44
N GLN A 32 1.83 5.68 15.39
CA GLN A 32 0.51 5.32 15.95
C GLN A 32 -0.54 5.13 14.86
N ALA A 33 -0.12 5.01 13.60
CA ALA A 33 -1.03 4.86 12.50
C ALA A 33 -1.90 3.61 12.67
N ARG A 34 -3.18 3.75 12.30
CA ARG A 34 -4.11 2.63 12.24
C ARG A 34 -4.01 1.98 10.88
N HIS A 35 -3.92 0.66 10.88
CA HIS A 35 -3.86 -0.14 9.66
C HIS A 35 -5.20 -0.84 9.44
N SER A 36 -5.64 -0.91 8.19
CA SER A 36 -6.78 -1.73 7.77
C SER A 36 -6.44 -2.41 6.46
N SER A 37 -6.92 -3.64 6.29
CA SER A 37 -6.66 -4.50 5.14
C SER A 37 -7.96 -5.19 4.77
N SER A 38 -8.26 -5.22 3.47
CA SER A 38 -9.41 -5.97 2.93
C SER A 38 -9.10 -7.47 2.85
N ASP A 39 -10.13 -8.30 2.67
CA ASP A 39 -9.98 -9.75 2.58
C ASP A 39 -9.04 -10.20 1.45
N LEU A 40 -8.90 -9.41 0.38
CA LEU A 40 -7.97 -9.65 -0.73
C LEU A 40 -6.52 -9.79 -0.24
N LEU A 41 -6.13 -8.93 0.70
CA LEU A 41 -4.80 -8.96 1.30
C LEU A 41 -4.80 -9.65 2.67
N SER A 42 -5.98 -9.82 3.28
CA SER A 42 -6.16 -10.45 4.59
C SER A 42 -5.16 -9.89 5.61
N ARG A 43 -4.41 -10.76 6.31
CA ARG A 43 -3.33 -10.39 7.24
C ARG A 43 -1.93 -10.49 6.62
N ARG A 44 -1.84 -10.64 5.29
CA ARG A 44 -0.58 -10.82 4.56
C ARG A 44 0.11 -9.49 4.22
N ALA A 45 -0.59 -8.37 4.36
CA ALA A 45 -0.07 -7.07 3.97
C ALA A 45 0.28 -6.17 5.16
N TYR A 46 1.41 -5.47 5.04
CA TYR A 46 1.85 -4.46 6.00
C TYR A 46 2.53 -3.28 5.29
N PHE A 47 2.17 -2.05 5.66
CA PHE A 47 2.84 -0.87 5.13
C PHE A 47 4.08 -0.56 5.96
N ASN A 48 5.25 -0.76 5.37
CA ASN A 48 6.54 -0.54 6.00
C ASN A 48 7.08 0.85 5.65
N THR A 49 7.23 1.68 6.69
CA THR A 49 7.75 3.05 6.57
C THR A 49 9.27 3.16 6.76
N ILE A 50 9.97 2.06 7.04
CA ILE A 50 11.42 2.04 7.24
C ILE A 50 12.17 2.22 5.90
N PRO A 51 11.81 1.52 4.81
CA PRO A 51 12.44 1.71 3.51
C PRO A 51 12.19 3.12 2.94
N ARG A 52 13.08 3.57 2.05
CA ARG A 52 12.90 4.80 1.26
C ARG A 52 13.01 4.49 -0.24
N PRO A 53 11.92 4.57 -1.01
CA PRO A 53 10.56 4.93 -0.58
C PRO A 53 9.93 3.87 0.35
N ALA A 54 8.93 4.27 1.14
CA ALA A 54 8.11 3.35 1.95
C ALA A 54 7.30 2.42 1.03
N VAL A 55 7.00 1.21 1.49
CA VAL A 55 6.45 0.13 0.64
C VAL A 55 5.27 -0.58 1.30
N LEU A 56 4.35 -1.08 0.48
CA LEU A 56 3.39 -2.09 0.91
C LEU A 56 4.02 -3.47 0.72
N GLU A 57 4.30 -4.16 1.81
CA GLU A 57 4.79 -5.53 1.80
C GLU A 57 3.61 -6.48 1.77
N ILE A 58 3.63 -7.49 0.90
CA ILE A 58 2.64 -8.57 0.81
C ILE A 58 3.40 -9.89 0.95
N SER A 59 3.07 -10.71 1.95
CA SER A 59 3.72 -11.98 2.19
C SER A 59 2.81 -12.98 2.92
N PRO A 60 2.68 -14.24 2.44
CA PRO A 60 3.23 -14.76 1.19
C PRO A 60 2.53 -14.17 -0.04
N VAL A 61 3.22 -14.10 -1.18
CA VAL A 61 2.65 -13.65 -2.48
C VAL A 61 1.97 -14.81 -3.20
N GLY A 62 0.77 -14.58 -3.73
CA GLY A 62 0.02 -15.52 -4.57
C GLY A 62 -0.28 -14.97 -5.97
N PRO A 63 -0.69 -15.81 -6.94
CA PRO A 63 -1.06 -15.36 -8.30
C PRO A 63 -2.16 -14.29 -8.31
N GLU A 64 -3.07 -14.33 -7.35
CA GLU A 64 -4.13 -13.35 -7.15
C GLU A 64 -3.62 -11.96 -6.78
N ASP A 65 -2.36 -11.80 -6.38
CA ASP A 65 -1.75 -10.51 -6.09
C ASP A 65 -1.29 -9.80 -7.37
N GLU A 66 -1.27 -10.48 -8.53
CA GLU A 66 -0.99 -9.85 -9.83
C GLU A 66 -2.06 -8.80 -10.20
N GLY A 67 -1.62 -7.71 -10.84
CA GLY A 67 -2.49 -6.68 -11.40
C GLY A 67 -1.99 -5.26 -11.20
N GLU A 68 -2.84 -4.31 -11.56
CA GLU A 68 -2.59 -2.88 -11.37
C GLU A 68 -2.93 -2.45 -9.95
N TYR A 69 -2.02 -1.71 -9.32
CA TYR A 69 -2.20 -1.11 -8.01
C TYR A 69 -2.19 0.41 -8.14
N ARG A 70 -3.01 1.08 -7.33
CA ARG A 70 -2.98 2.54 -7.19
C ARG A 70 -2.68 2.89 -5.75
N CYS A 71 -1.70 3.76 -5.53
CA CYS A 71 -1.35 4.29 -4.22
C CYS A 71 -1.65 5.78 -4.17
N ARG A 72 -2.43 6.20 -3.18
CA ARG A 72 -2.70 7.60 -2.86
C ARG A 72 -2.04 7.95 -1.54
N VAL A 73 -1.23 9.00 -1.55
CA VAL A 73 -0.51 9.52 -0.38
C VAL A 73 -0.98 10.93 -0.10
N ASP A 74 -1.60 11.14 1.05
CA ASP A 74 -2.01 12.47 1.51
C ASP A 74 -1.02 13.00 2.55
N PHE A 75 -0.64 14.27 2.37
CA PHE A 75 0.28 14.98 3.23
C PHE A 75 -0.44 16.13 3.94
N ARG A 76 0.04 16.55 5.11
CA ARG A 76 -0.63 17.54 5.97
C ARG A 76 -0.81 18.90 5.30
N LYS A 77 0.13 19.32 4.44
CA LYS A 77 0.19 20.66 3.82
C LYS A 77 0.38 20.62 2.31
N ALA A 78 1.10 19.63 1.81
CA ALA A 78 1.44 19.44 0.41
C ALA A 78 0.30 18.72 -0.31
N GLN A 79 0.32 18.84 -1.64
CA GLN A 79 -0.64 18.15 -2.50
C GLN A 79 -0.55 16.62 -2.36
N THR A 80 -1.71 15.97 -2.46
CA THR A 80 -1.81 14.52 -2.60
C THR A 80 -0.97 14.03 -3.77
N ARG A 81 -0.29 12.90 -3.58
CA ARG A 81 0.44 12.20 -4.65
C ARG A 81 -0.25 10.89 -4.96
N ASN A 82 -0.38 10.58 -6.24
CA ASN A 82 -0.96 9.33 -6.72
C ASN A 82 0.09 8.58 -7.55
N TYR A 83 0.14 7.28 -7.37
CA TYR A 83 1.02 6.37 -8.09
C TYR A 83 0.20 5.22 -8.66
N GLN A 84 0.56 4.76 -9.84
CA GLN A 84 0.04 3.54 -10.44
C GLN A 84 1.19 2.57 -10.67
N ILE A 85 1.01 1.31 -10.26
CA ILE A 85 2.06 0.29 -10.24
C ILE A 85 1.49 -1.00 -10.84
N ALA A 86 2.09 -1.46 -11.94
CA ALA A 86 1.82 -2.78 -12.48
C ALA A 86 2.62 -3.83 -11.70
N VAL A 87 1.95 -4.78 -11.05
CA VAL A 87 2.57 -5.90 -10.33
C VAL A 87 2.39 -7.17 -11.14
N ARG A 88 3.49 -7.88 -11.40
CA ARG A 88 3.50 -9.20 -12.04
C ARG A 88 4.03 -10.24 -11.09
N VAL A 89 3.32 -11.36 -10.95
CA VAL A 89 3.72 -12.47 -10.08
C VAL A 89 4.33 -13.56 -10.94
N LEU A 90 5.63 -13.81 -10.75
CA LEU A 90 6.33 -14.88 -11.45
C LEU A 90 6.12 -16.19 -10.69
N GLY A 91 5.34 -17.10 -11.27
CA GLY A 91 5.15 -18.45 -10.74
C GLY A 91 6.41 -19.31 -10.88
N LYS A 92 6.41 -20.48 -10.21
CA LYS A 92 7.43 -21.51 -10.46
C LYS A 92 7.17 -22.18 -11.81
N LEU A 93 8.18 -22.21 -12.68
CA LEU A 93 8.19 -23.08 -13.85
C LEU A 93 8.09 -24.52 -13.37
N SER A 94 7.00 -25.19 -13.71
CA SER A 94 6.84 -26.63 -13.48
C SER A 94 7.18 -27.31 -14.81
N TYR A 95 8.38 -27.88 -14.92
CA TYR A 95 8.66 -28.81 -16.02
C TYR A 95 8.14 -30.18 -15.59
N SER A 96 7.16 -30.69 -16.34
CA SER A 96 6.70 -32.09 -16.28
C SER A 96 7.74 -33.03 -16.86
#